data_AF-A0A818DR12-F1
#
_entry.id   AF-A0A818DR12-F1
#
_cell.length_a   1.000
_cell.length_b   1.000
_cell.length_c   1.000
_cell.angle_alpha   90.00
_cell.angle_beta   90.00
_cell.angle_gamma   90.00
#
_symmetry.space_group_name_H-M   'P 1'
#
loop_
_entity.id
_entity.type
_entity.pdbx_description
1 polymer ?
#
loop_
_entity_poly.entity_id
_entity_poly.type
_entity_poly.pdbx_seq_one_letter_code
_entity_poly.pdbx_strand_id
1 'polypeptide(L)'
;VSVRKRVVKIFRDVCLTQPSFNRIPDICSRLLRRIHDEESIRKLVLETFQQLWFSPTRNQQDVRQRVQTIIDVLVDAQKQNYTWLENLVKEFLQTNDKQSIDDKKKVREQRKDVLKAIQDIINELVESILKIESANDQVSSNKMVATFIALYALGKAKPEHVLPHVSAIVEYLNIKCTSYNDNIIVQ
;
A
#
# COMPACT_ATOMS: atom_id res chain seq x y z
N VAL A 1 -25.67 10.40 -2.10
CA VAL A 1 -24.55 10.74 -1.18
C VAL A 1 -24.62 10.00 0.16
N SER A 2 -25.66 10.21 0.96
CA SER A 2 -25.75 9.76 2.35
C SER A 2 -25.55 8.24 2.53
N VAL A 3 -26.21 7.42 1.69
CA VAL A 3 -26.08 5.95 1.73
C VAL A 3 -24.63 5.50 1.48
N ARG A 4 -23.98 5.99 0.40
CA ARG A 4 -22.58 5.66 0.09
C ARG A 4 -21.64 6.01 1.23
N LYS A 5 -21.80 7.20 1.80
CA LYS A 5 -20.97 7.67 2.93
C LYS A 5 -21.15 6.78 4.17
N ARG A 6 -22.37 6.31 4.44
CA ARG A 6 -22.64 5.36 5.54
C ARG A 6 -21.96 4.01 5.28
N VAL A 7 -22.01 3.49 4.05
CA VAL A 7 -21.31 2.24 3.69
C VAL A 7 -19.80 2.37 3.88
N VAL A 8 -19.20 3.47 3.44
CA VAL A 8 -17.76 3.74 3.65
C VAL A 8 -17.41 3.79 5.14
N LYS A 9 -18.24 4.42 5.98
CA LYS A 9 -18.03 4.41 7.45
C LYS A 9 -18.07 3.00 8.03
N ILE A 10 -19.06 2.19 7.65
CA ILE A 10 -19.18 0.80 8.12
C ILE A 10 -17.93 0.00 7.73
N PHE A 11 -17.50 0.11 6.47
CA PHE A 11 -16.29 -0.56 5.98
C PHE A 11 -15.04 -0.09 6.69
N ARG A 12 -14.88 1.22 6.92
CA ARG A 12 -13.81 1.79 7.73
C ARG A 12 -13.80 1.17 9.13
N ASP A 13 -14.95 1.11 9.79
CA ASP A 13 -15.06 0.60 11.15
C ASP A 13 -14.69 -0.89 11.21
N VAL A 14 -15.13 -1.70 10.24
CA VAL A 14 -14.69 -3.11 10.10
C VAL A 14 -13.18 -3.20 9.94
N CYS A 15 -12.59 -2.41 9.04
CA CYS A 15 -11.14 -2.45 8.80
C CYS A 15 -10.31 -2.08 10.03
N LEU A 16 -10.79 -1.15 10.86
CA LEU A 16 -10.05 -0.68 12.04
C LEU A 16 -10.28 -1.54 13.28
N THR A 17 -11.46 -2.17 13.41
CA THR A 17 -11.80 -2.95 14.61
C THR A 17 -11.54 -4.44 14.46
N GLN A 18 -11.51 -4.96 13.23
CA GLN A 18 -11.34 -6.38 12.94
C GLN A 18 -10.26 -6.60 11.85
N PRO A 19 -8.99 -6.27 12.12
CA PRO A 19 -7.92 -6.37 11.12
C PRO A 19 -7.63 -7.81 10.65
N SER A 20 -8.07 -8.82 11.42
CA SER A 20 -7.95 -10.25 11.08
C SER A 20 -9.12 -10.79 10.26
N PHE A 21 -10.10 -9.95 9.90
CA PHE A 21 -11.23 -10.39 9.10
C PHE A 21 -10.77 -10.76 7.67
N ASN A 22 -11.11 -11.96 7.22
CA ASN A 22 -10.61 -12.50 5.95
C ASN A 22 -11.09 -11.74 4.69
N ARG A 23 -12.12 -10.90 4.81
CA ARG A 23 -12.64 -10.07 3.70
C ARG A 23 -12.07 -8.65 3.69
N ILE A 24 -11.05 -8.36 4.50
CA ILE A 24 -10.41 -7.04 4.52
C ILE A 24 -9.89 -6.65 3.12
N PRO A 25 -9.21 -7.52 2.35
CA PRO A 25 -8.77 -7.17 0.99
C PRO A 25 -9.92 -6.78 0.06
N ASP A 26 -11.05 -7.51 0.11
CA ASP A 26 -12.27 -7.18 -0.64
C ASP A 26 -12.85 -5.81 -0.25
N ILE A 27 -12.86 -5.51 1.06
CA ILE A 27 -13.37 -4.24 1.58
C ILE A 27 -12.46 -3.09 1.12
N CYS A 28 -11.15 -3.23 1.27
CA CYS A 28 -10.15 -2.27 0.80
C CYS A 28 -10.32 -2.00 -0.71
N SER A 29 -10.47 -3.05 -1.51
CA SER A 29 -10.74 -2.94 -2.95
C SER A 29 -12.01 -2.14 -3.26
N ARG A 30 -13.09 -2.32 -2.48
CA ARG A 30 -14.33 -1.55 -2.63
C ARG A 30 -14.17 -0.09 -2.18
N LEU A 31 -13.36 0.17 -1.16
CA LEU A 31 -13.05 1.52 -0.69
C LEU A 31 -12.22 2.29 -1.72
N LEU A 32 -11.21 1.66 -2.34
CA LEU A 32 -10.36 2.27 -3.38
C LEU A 32 -11.19 2.79 -4.58
N ARG A 33 -12.24 2.05 -4.99
CA ARG A 33 -13.15 2.48 -6.07
C ARG A 33 -13.94 3.76 -5.75
N ARG A 34 -13.92 4.22 -4.50
CA ARG A 34 -14.64 5.42 -4.02
C ARG A 34 -13.74 6.66 -3.95
N ILE A 35 -12.47 6.58 -4.37
CA ILE A 35 -11.56 7.74 -4.40
C ILE A 35 -12.06 8.82 -5.37
N HIS A 36 -12.73 8.44 -6.46
CA HIS A 36 -13.28 9.37 -7.45
C HIS A 36 -14.74 9.80 -7.17
N ASP A 37 -15.30 9.41 -6.02
CA ASP A 37 -16.60 9.93 -5.57
C ASP A 37 -16.44 11.39 -5.07
N GLU A 38 -17.54 11.99 -4.62
CA GLU A 38 -17.58 13.34 -4.05
C GLU A 38 -16.53 13.56 -2.95
N GLU A 39 -16.04 14.80 -2.82
CA GLU A 39 -14.94 15.18 -1.92
C GLU A 39 -15.11 14.69 -0.48
N SER A 40 -16.35 14.72 0.05
CA SER A 40 -16.60 14.25 1.42
C SER A 40 -16.52 12.73 1.61
N ILE A 41 -16.65 11.95 0.54
CA ILE A 41 -16.45 10.50 0.51
C ILE A 41 -14.98 10.20 0.24
N ARG A 42 -14.39 10.87 -0.78
CA ARG A 42 -12.96 10.78 -1.09
C ARG A 42 -12.09 11.03 0.14
N LYS A 43 -12.35 12.13 0.86
CA LYS A 43 -11.63 12.46 2.10
C LYS A 43 -11.72 11.35 3.15
N LEU A 44 -12.91 10.78 3.35
CA LEU A 44 -13.10 9.68 4.31
C LEU A 44 -12.34 8.42 3.91
N VAL A 45 -12.29 8.10 2.62
CA VAL A 45 -11.51 6.98 2.09
C VAL A 45 -10.01 7.20 2.29
N LEU A 46 -9.51 8.40 1.96
CA LEU A 46 -8.11 8.77 2.16
C LEU A 46 -7.71 8.70 3.64
N GLU A 47 -8.51 9.28 4.54
CA GLU A 47 -8.29 9.19 6.00
C GLU A 47 -8.28 7.74 6.49
N THR A 48 -9.12 6.88 5.92
CA THR A 48 -9.17 5.45 6.26
C THR A 48 -7.86 4.76 5.90
N PHE A 49 -7.35 4.94 4.67
CA PHE A 49 -6.09 4.31 4.24
C PHE A 49 -4.86 4.89 4.93
N GLN A 50 -4.86 6.20 5.20
CA GLN A 50 -3.81 6.83 6.00
C GLN A 50 -3.75 6.20 7.40
N GLN A 51 -4.91 5.99 8.04
CA GLN A 51 -4.96 5.35 9.35
C GLN A 51 -4.57 3.86 9.31
N LEU A 52 -5.03 3.11 8.29
CA LEU A 52 -4.79 1.67 8.18
C LEU A 52 -3.33 1.34 7.88
N TRP A 53 -2.72 2.02 6.90
CA TRP A 53 -1.43 1.62 6.36
C TRP A 53 -0.30 2.58 6.74
N PHE A 54 -0.59 3.87 6.91
CA PHE A 54 0.43 4.91 7.06
C PHE A 54 0.44 5.59 8.44
N SER A 55 -0.28 5.04 9.42
CA SER A 55 -0.22 5.54 10.80
C SER A 55 1.08 5.08 11.49
N PRO A 56 1.69 5.91 12.33
CA PRO A 56 2.88 5.52 13.08
C PRO A 56 2.64 4.26 13.91
N THR A 57 3.52 3.28 13.79
CA THR A 57 3.56 2.12 14.69
C THR A 57 5.01 1.81 15.05
N ARG A 58 5.21 1.25 16.25
CA ARG A 58 6.50 0.67 16.68
C ARG A 58 6.46 -0.85 16.66
N ASN A 59 5.29 -1.44 16.37
CA ASN A 59 5.10 -2.87 16.38
C ASN A 59 5.33 -3.43 14.97
N GLN A 60 6.39 -4.22 14.83
CA GLN A 60 6.72 -4.86 13.55
C GLN A 60 5.60 -5.81 13.07
N GLN A 61 4.83 -6.41 13.98
CA GLN A 61 3.71 -7.26 13.60
C GLN A 61 2.60 -6.47 12.88
N ASP A 62 2.37 -5.23 13.26
CA ASP A 62 1.40 -4.36 12.59
C ASP A 62 1.88 -4.03 11.17
N VAL A 63 3.18 -3.75 11.01
CA VAL A 63 3.80 -3.50 9.69
C VAL A 63 3.65 -4.73 8.80
N ARG A 64 3.93 -5.93 9.33
CA ARG A 64 3.69 -7.20 8.64
C ARG A 64 2.25 -7.37 8.17
N GLN A 65 1.29 -7.10 9.06
CA GLN A 65 -0.13 -7.23 8.71
C GLN A 65 -0.55 -6.24 7.61
N ARG A 66 -0.01 -5.01 7.64
CA ARG A 66 -0.24 -3.99 6.61
C ARG A 66 0.32 -4.44 5.27
N VAL A 67 1.57 -4.91 5.23
CA VAL A 67 2.23 -5.45 4.03
C VAL A 67 1.42 -6.59 3.44
N GLN A 68 1.02 -7.57 4.26
CA GLN A 68 0.20 -8.70 3.80
C GLN A 68 -1.11 -8.22 3.18
N THR A 69 -1.80 -7.29 3.85
CA THR A 69 -3.07 -6.73 3.34
C THR A 69 -2.87 -5.98 2.02
N ILE A 70 -1.78 -5.20 1.87
CA ILE A 70 -1.46 -4.50 0.62
C ILE A 70 -1.21 -5.51 -0.51
N ILE A 71 -0.44 -6.55 -0.25
CA ILE A 71 -0.16 -7.63 -1.21
C ILE A 71 -1.47 -8.31 -1.62
N ASP A 72 -2.31 -8.70 -0.66
CA ASP A 72 -3.58 -9.39 -0.95
C ASP A 72 -4.53 -8.50 -1.77
N VAL A 73 -4.62 -7.20 -1.45
CA VAL A 73 -5.38 -6.24 -2.27
C VAL A 73 -4.80 -6.12 -3.67
N LEU A 74 -3.47 -6.13 -3.83
CA LEU A 74 -2.84 -6.09 -5.15
C LEU A 74 -3.09 -7.36 -5.95
N VAL A 75 -3.03 -8.54 -5.32
CA VAL A 75 -3.38 -9.82 -5.96
C VAL A 75 -4.82 -9.80 -6.46
N ASP A 76 -5.77 -9.35 -5.62
CA ASP A 76 -7.18 -9.20 -6.02
C ASP A 76 -7.37 -8.13 -7.10
N ALA A 77 -6.57 -7.06 -7.06
CA ALA A 77 -6.63 -5.93 -7.98
C ALA A 77 -5.85 -6.12 -9.29
N GLN A 78 -5.11 -7.23 -9.49
CA GLN A 78 -4.34 -7.50 -10.72
C GLN A 78 -5.17 -7.35 -12.01
N LYS A 79 -6.50 -7.46 -11.91
CA LYS A 79 -7.43 -7.30 -13.04
C LYS A 79 -7.85 -5.86 -13.36
N GLN A 80 -7.56 -4.86 -12.51
CA GLN A 80 -8.23 -3.54 -12.59
C GLN A 80 -7.35 -2.30 -12.37
N ASN A 81 -6.02 -2.36 -12.58
CA ASN A 81 -5.03 -1.26 -12.47
C ASN A 81 -4.27 -1.24 -11.14
N TYR A 82 -2.93 -1.36 -11.21
CA TYR A 82 -2.00 -1.37 -10.06
C TYR A 82 -1.55 0.04 -9.61
N THR A 83 -1.94 1.10 -10.32
CA THR A 83 -1.50 2.48 -10.01
C THR A 83 -2.17 3.09 -8.78
N TRP A 84 -3.16 2.42 -8.17
CA TRP A 84 -3.88 2.97 -7.02
C TRP A 84 -2.95 3.27 -5.83
N LEU A 85 -1.94 2.43 -5.59
CA LEU A 85 -1.01 2.62 -4.47
C LEU A 85 -0.11 3.82 -4.71
N GLU A 86 0.40 3.97 -5.93
CA GLU A 86 1.16 5.14 -6.35
C GLU A 86 0.31 6.41 -6.19
N ASN A 87 -0.96 6.39 -6.60
CA ASN A 87 -1.86 7.52 -6.48
C ASN A 87 -2.16 7.88 -5.02
N LEU A 88 -2.41 6.90 -4.15
CA LEU A 88 -2.60 7.14 -2.72
C LEU A 88 -1.38 7.80 -2.08
N VAL A 89 -0.19 7.29 -2.36
CA VAL A 89 1.04 7.87 -1.81
C VAL A 89 1.25 9.28 -2.32
N LYS A 90 0.99 9.55 -3.62
CA LYS A 90 1.02 10.91 -4.16
C LYS A 90 0.06 11.84 -3.41
N GLU A 91 -1.18 11.41 -3.17
CA GLU A 91 -2.18 12.19 -2.43
C GLU A 91 -1.70 12.53 -1.00
N PHE A 92 -1.10 11.57 -0.29
CA PHE A 92 -0.61 11.80 1.07
C PHE A 92 0.66 12.65 1.15
N LEU A 93 1.45 12.71 0.07
CA LEU A 93 2.67 13.50 0.01
C LEU A 93 2.47 14.91 -0.57
N GLN A 94 1.35 15.17 -1.24
CA GLN A 94 1.02 16.48 -1.79
C GLN A 94 0.85 17.54 -0.69
N THR A 95 1.33 18.75 -0.95
CA THR A 95 1.15 19.91 -0.07
C THR A 95 0.17 20.90 -0.69
N ASN A 96 -0.92 21.19 0.02
CA ASN A 96 -1.86 22.25 -0.39
C ASN A 96 -1.40 23.60 0.20
N ASP A 97 -0.88 24.49 -0.64
CA ASP A 97 -0.30 25.78 -0.20
C ASP A 97 -1.31 26.76 0.42
N LYS A 98 -2.61 26.50 0.23
CA LYS A 98 -3.74 27.36 0.64
C LYS A 98 -4.16 27.22 2.10
N GLN A 99 -3.45 26.45 2.92
CA GLN A 99 -3.83 26.18 4.31
C GLN A 99 -3.23 27.16 5.33
N SER A 100 -3.89 27.28 6.49
CA SER A 100 -3.43 28.11 7.62
C SER A 100 -2.07 27.64 8.18
N ILE A 101 -1.38 28.46 8.96
CA ILE A 101 -0.06 28.14 9.52
C ILE A 101 -0.12 26.91 10.45
N ASP A 102 -1.17 26.79 11.27
CA ASP A 102 -1.36 25.65 12.19
C ASP A 102 -1.69 24.36 11.44
N ASP A 103 -2.49 24.44 10.38
CA ASP A 103 -2.79 23.30 9.51
C ASP A 103 -1.54 22.83 8.76
N LYS A 104 -0.69 23.77 8.32
CA LYS A 104 0.61 23.46 7.69
C LYS A 104 1.53 22.68 8.62
N LYS A 105 1.52 22.95 9.93
CA LYS A 105 2.32 22.18 10.90
C LYS A 105 1.81 20.75 11.03
N LYS A 106 0.49 20.56 11.19
CA LYS A 106 -0.13 19.22 11.24
C LYS A 106 0.10 18.41 9.97
N VAL A 107 -0.02 19.02 8.80
CA VAL A 107 0.25 18.36 7.51
C VAL A 107 1.72 17.95 7.39
N ARG A 108 2.66 18.78 7.87
CA ARG A 108 4.08 18.41 7.89
C ARG A 108 4.36 17.22 8.81
N GLU A 109 3.74 17.17 9.98
CA GLU A 109 3.87 16.05 10.92
C GLU A 109 3.28 14.76 10.32
N GLN A 110 2.05 14.82 9.81
CA GLN A 110 1.42 13.69 9.12
C GLN A 110 2.25 13.19 7.94
N ARG A 111 2.86 14.09 7.17
CA ARG A 111 3.73 13.70 6.06
C ARG A 111 4.98 12.96 6.56
N LYS A 112 5.59 13.39 7.67
CA LYS A 112 6.73 12.68 8.26
C LYS A 112 6.33 11.28 8.70
N ASP A 113 5.14 11.13 9.28
CA ASP A 113 4.60 9.84 9.68
C ASP A 113 4.37 8.92 8.48
N VAL A 114 3.77 9.44 7.40
CA VAL A 114 3.59 8.70 6.14
C VAL A 114 4.93 8.28 5.55
N LEU A 115 5.93 9.16 5.52
CA LEU A 115 7.27 8.83 5.00
C LEU A 115 7.93 7.72 5.82
N LYS A 116 7.83 7.77 7.15
CA LYS A 116 8.35 6.72 8.00
C LYS A 116 7.63 5.38 7.76
N ALA A 117 6.30 5.41 7.65
CA ALA A 117 5.53 4.21 7.36
C ALA A 117 5.87 3.62 5.97
N ILE A 118 6.12 4.46 4.96
CA ILE A 118 6.60 4.00 3.65
C ILE A 118 7.94 3.27 3.79
N GLN A 119 8.87 3.81 4.55
CA GLN A 119 10.16 3.17 4.81
C GLN A 119 9.99 1.81 5.51
N ASP A 120 9.17 1.76 6.57
CA ASP A 120 8.91 0.52 7.32
C ASP A 120 8.24 -0.56 6.42
N ILE A 121 7.29 -0.14 5.57
CA ILE A 121 6.62 -1.03 4.60
C ILE A 121 7.60 -1.53 3.54
N ILE A 122 8.48 -0.68 3.00
CA ILE A 122 9.49 -1.10 2.01
C ILE A 122 10.42 -2.15 2.61
N ASN A 123 10.91 -1.92 3.84
CA ASN A 123 11.79 -2.88 4.51
C ASN A 123 11.11 -4.25 4.67
N GLU A 124 9.86 -4.27 5.14
CA GLU A 124 9.12 -5.53 5.34
C GLU A 124 8.65 -6.17 4.02
N LEU A 125 8.43 -5.39 2.95
CA LEU A 125 8.19 -5.93 1.60
C LEU A 125 9.40 -6.73 1.12
N VAL A 126 10.62 -6.21 1.30
CA VAL A 126 11.86 -6.92 0.93
C VAL A 126 12.01 -8.20 1.75
N GLU A 127 11.76 -8.17 3.06
CA GLU A 127 11.72 -9.39 3.88
C GLU A 127 10.63 -10.38 3.40
N SER A 128 9.51 -9.88 2.91
CA SER A 128 8.42 -10.72 2.39
C SER A 128 8.79 -11.42 1.08
N ILE A 129 9.59 -10.79 0.21
CA ILE A 129 10.11 -11.43 -1.03
C ILE A 129 10.89 -12.70 -0.66
N LEU A 130 11.82 -12.58 0.29
CA LEU A 130 12.65 -13.71 0.76
C LEU A 130 11.80 -14.86 1.34
N LYS A 131 10.72 -14.52 2.06
CA LYS A 131 9.80 -15.52 2.63
C LYS A 131 8.99 -16.23 1.53
N ILE A 132 8.48 -15.49 0.55
CA ILE A 132 7.64 -16.02 -0.54
C ILE A 132 8.43 -16.97 -1.43
N GLU A 133 9.70 -16.68 -1.70
CA GLU A 133 10.59 -17.53 -2.50
C GLU A 133 10.69 -18.97 -1.95
N SER A 134 10.69 -19.12 -0.63
CA SER A 134 10.79 -20.44 0.01
C SER A 134 9.56 -21.34 -0.15
N ALA A 135 8.40 -20.80 -0.54
CA ALA A 135 7.13 -21.54 -0.61
C ALA A 135 6.84 -22.16 -2.00
N ASN A 136 7.45 -21.63 -3.07
CA ASN A 136 7.52 -22.16 -4.44
C ASN A 136 6.23 -22.76 -5.06
N ASP A 137 5.07 -22.11 -4.88
CA ASP A 137 3.80 -22.47 -5.53
C ASP A 137 3.19 -21.34 -6.40
N GLN A 138 2.12 -21.63 -7.15
CA GLN A 138 1.47 -20.63 -8.03
C GLN A 138 0.92 -19.42 -7.26
N VAL A 139 0.41 -19.63 -6.05
CA VAL A 139 -0.09 -18.54 -5.18
C VAL A 139 1.07 -17.63 -4.77
N SER A 140 2.23 -18.20 -4.51
CA SER A 140 3.48 -17.50 -4.18
C SER A 140 3.98 -16.69 -5.37
N SER A 141 3.83 -17.19 -6.61
CA SER A 141 4.17 -16.42 -7.82
C SER A 141 3.32 -15.15 -7.97
N ASN A 142 2.01 -15.23 -7.76
CA ASN A 142 1.15 -14.03 -7.83
C ASN A 142 1.43 -13.04 -6.69
N LYS A 143 1.70 -13.54 -5.49
CA LYS A 143 2.13 -12.72 -4.34
C LYS A 143 3.49 -12.07 -4.59
N MET A 144 4.41 -12.74 -5.25
CA MET A 144 5.71 -12.19 -5.63
C MET A 144 5.54 -11.01 -6.58
N VAL A 145 4.75 -11.16 -7.65
CA VAL A 145 4.42 -10.06 -8.58
C VAL A 145 3.77 -8.88 -7.83
N ALA A 146 2.79 -9.15 -6.96
CA ALA A 146 2.14 -8.11 -6.16
C ALA A 146 3.13 -7.38 -5.23
N THR A 147 4.07 -8.11 -4.63
CA THR A 147 5.13 -7.54 -3.78
C THR A 147 6.04 -6.60 -4.58
N PHE A 148 6.48 -7.00 -5.79
CA PHE A 148 7.28 -6.14 -6.66
C PHE A 148 6.51 -4.91 -7.15
N ILE A 149 5.24 -5.05 -7.50
CA ILE A 149 4.37 -3.91 -7.84
C ILE A 149 4.27 -2.93 -6.68
N ALA A 150 4.09 -3.42 -5.45
CA ALA A 150 4.05 -2.58 -4.26
C ALA A 150 5.37 -1.83 -4.07
N LEU A 151 6.49 -2.56 -4.17
CA LEU A 151 7.84 -2.02 -4.05
C LEU A 151 8.12 -0.94 -5.10
N TYR A 152 7.74 -1.18 -6.35
CA TYR A 152 7.85 -0.19 -7.43
C TYR A 152 7.03 1.07 -7.13
N ALA A 153 5.75 0.91 -6.72
CA ALA A 153 4.87 2.04 -6.45
C ALA A 153 5.39 2.92 -5.29
N LEU A 154 5.84 2.30 -4.20
CA LEU A 154 6.41 3.01 -3.04
C LEU A 154 7.79 3.59 -3.35
N GLY A 155 8.63 2.83 -4.05
CA GLY A 155 9.98 3.23 -4.44
C GLY A 155 9.99 4.40 -5.41
N LYS A 156 9.06 4.44 -6.38
CA LYS A 156 8.88 5.58 -7.28
C LYS A 156 8.52 6.85 -6.54
N ALA A 157 7.74 6.76 -5.46
CA ALA A 157 7.40 7.92 -4.64
C ALA A 157 8.59 8.41 -3.79
N LYS A 158 9.41 7.48 -3.28
CA LYS A 158 10.60 7.77 -2.47
C LYS A 158 11.77 6.83 -2.78
N PRO A 159 12.58 7.14 -3.81
CA PRO A 159 13.69 6.27 -4.22
C PRO A 159 14.76 6.08 -3.13
N GLU A 160 14.96 7.10 -2.29
CA GLU A 160 15.94 7.09 -1.19
C GLU A 160 15.76 5.91 -0.22
N HIS A 161 14.52 5.45 -0.01
CA HIS A 161 14.24 4.33 0.90
C HIS A 161 14.47 2.96 0.27
N VAL A 162 14.59 2.88 -1.06
CA VAL A 162 14.88 1.64 -1.79
C VAL A 162 16.38 1.42 -1.92
N LEU A 163 17.19 2.48 -1.92
CA LEU A 163 18.65 2.41 -2.07
C LEU A 163 19.34 1.38 -1.17
N PRO A 164 18.99 1.23 0.13
CA PRO A 164 19.62 0.23 0.99
C PRO A 164 19.36 -1.23 0.57
N HIS A 165 18.31 -1.46 -0.23
CA HIS A 165 17.82 -2.78 -0.61
C HIS A 165 18.17 -3.17 -2.05
N VAL A 166 18.86 -2.29 -2.79
CA VAL A 166 19.17 -2.51 -4.21
C VAL A 166 19.96 -3.80 -4.44
N SER A 167 20.88 -4.16 -3.55
CA SER A 167 21.64 -5.42 -3.67
C SER A 167 20.72 -6.65 -3.65
N ALA A 168 19.75 -6.69 -2.75
CA ALA A 168 18.78 -7.78 -2.67
C ALA A 168 17.83 -7.78 -3.88
N ILE A 169 17.40 -6.61 -4.36
CA ILE A 169 16.47 -6.49 -5.49
C ILE A 169 17.14 -6.87 -6.82
N VAL A 170 18.41 -6.51 -7.01
CA VAL A 170 19.16 -6.77 -8.25
C VAL A 170 19.35 -8.27 -8.52
N GLU A 171 19.42 -9.10 -7.49
CA GLU A 171 19.48 -10.56 -7.65
C GLU A 171 18.26 -11.10 -8.39
N TYR A 172 17.08 -10.52 -8.19
CA TYR A 172 15.84 -10.90 -8.88
C TYR A 172 15.74 -10.37 -10.32
N LEU A 173 16.51 -9.35 -10.68
CA LEU A 173 16.60 -8.85 -12.07
C LEU A 173 17.45 -9.76 -12.97
N ASN A 174 18.22 -10.67 -12.38
CA ASN A 174 19.10 -11.60 -13.09
C ASN A 174 18.44 -12.98 -13.33
N ILE A 175 17.14 -13.12 -13.00
CA ILE A 175 16.40 -14.37 -13.21
C ILE A 175 16.14 -14.56 -14.70
N LYS A 176 16.42 -15.76 -15.22
CA LYS A 176 16.00 -16.16 -16.56
C LYS A 176 14.47 -16.19 -16.59
N CYS A 177 13.84 -15.26 -17.30
CA CYS A 177 12.38 -15.22 -17.43
C CYS A 177 11.85 -16.52 -18.06
N THR A 178 11.21 -17.37 -17.27
CA THR A 178 10.62 -18.64 -17.74
C THR A 178 9.09 -18.63 -17.71
N SER A 179 8.49 -17.68 -16.97
CA SER A 179 7.05 -17.51 -16.83
C SER A 179 6.56 -16.10 -17.21
N TYR A 180 5.26 -15.95 -17.47
CA TYR A 180 4.63 -14.64 -17.70
C TYR A 180 4.81 -13.71 -16.50
N ASN A 181 4.75 -14.26 -15.28
CA ASN A 181 4.95 -13.52 -14.05
C ASN A 181 6.41 -13.05 -13.91
N ASP A 182 7.38 -13.84 -14.36
CA ASP A 182 8.80 -13.44 -14.36
C ASP A 182 9.02 -12.23 -15.27
N ASN A 183 8.33 -12.19 -16.44
CA ASN A 183 8.40 -11.05 -17.34
C ASN A 183 7.83 -9.76 -16.74
N ILE A 184 6.81 -9.84 -15.87
CA ILE A 184 6.26 -8.66 -15.16
C ILE A 184 7.24 -8.14 -14.11
N ILE A 185 8.02 -9.03 -13.47
CA ILE A 185 8.98 -8.64 -12.44
C ILE A 185 10.19 -7.91 -13.04
N VAL A 186 10.59 -8.28 -14.26
CA VAL A 186 11.79 -7.75 -14.94
C VAL A 186 11.53 -6.47 -15.75
N GLN A 187 10.27 -6.16 -16.10
CA GLN A 187 9.86 -4.96 -16.85
C GLN A 187 9.55 -3.75 -15.96
#